data_AF-A0A9E1TMG7-F1
#
_entry.id   AF-A0A9E1TMG7-F1
#
_cell.length_a   1.000
_cell.length_b   1.000
_cell.length_c   1.000
_cell.angle_alpha   90.00
_cell.angle_beta   90.00
_cell.angle_gamma   90.00
#
_symmetry.space_group_name_H-M   'P 1'
#
loop_
_entity.id
_entity.type
_entity.pdbx_description
1 polymer ?
#
loop_
_entity_poly.entity_id
_entity_poly.type
_entity_poly.pdbx_seq_one_letter_code
_entity_poly.pdbx_strand_id
1 'polypeptide(L)'
;MNNDGTMPPVVHVDADAPLHDEDGNLLVDGKWGVYYKPDFNFGGVQGGYMPYPVDKPWRDVAIDPYGPASPDFVVGEDFRAVWAAALSHCQSRFEGKAHLMSQVPSGGIGAFTPDSFPVLDTFCENVYVIADSNHGFKMIGLGALVAKELCGDTQALLEPFRYSRYALGNLHPESNSPYPWS
;
A
#
# COMPACT_ATOMS: atom_id res chain seq x y z
N MET A 1 -17.09 -12.71 -8.70
CA MET A 1 -17.38 -13.16 -7.32
C MET A 1 -16.44 -14.31 -6.99
N ASN A 2 -16.19 -14.63 -5.73
CA ASN A 2 -15.49 -15.86 -5.35
C ASN A 2 -16.39 -17.09 -5.57
N ASN A 3 -15.89 -18.29 -5.22
CA ASN A 3 -16.62 -19.55 -5.43
C ASN A 3 -17.98 -19.60 -4.70
N ASP A 4 -18.16 -18.78 -3.66
CA ASP A 4 -19.39 -18.70 -2.88
C ASP A 4 -20.33 -17.57 -3.33
N GLY A 5 -20.02 -16.90 -4.45
CA GLY A 5 -20.83 -15.79 -4.93
C GLY A 5 -20.75 -14.55 -4.04
N THR A 6 -19.64 -14.33 -3.34
CA THR A 6 -19.38 -13.10 -2.57
C THR A 6 -18.22 -12.29 -3.16
N MET A 7 -18.00 -11.08 -2.65
CA MET A 7 -16.90 -10.24 -3.10
C MET A 7 -15.56 -10.89 -2.72
N PRO A 8 -14.67 -11.15 -3.70
CA PRO A 8 -13.36 -11.70 -3.42
C PRO A 8 -12.52 -10.71 -2.60
N PRO A 9 -11.69 -11.20 -1.68
CA PRO A 9 -10.87 -10.35 -0.82
C PRO A 9 -9.72 -9.68 -1.61
N VAL A 10 -9.09 -8.70 -0.98
CA VAL A 10 -7.72 -8.32 -1.33
C VAL A 10 -6.79 -9.41 -0.82
N VAL A 11 -5.96 -9.95 -1.70
CA VAL A 11 -4.98 -10.98 -1.36
C VAL A 11 -3.63 -10.29 -1.17
N HIS A 12 -2.95 -10.61 -0.06
CA HIS A 12 -1.54 -10.26 0.16
C HIS A 12 -0.76 -11.57 0.20
N VAL A 13 0.36 -11.62 -0.52
CA VAL A 13 1.26 -12.77 -0.54
C VAL A 13 2.67 -12.28 -0.29
N ASP A 14 3.30 -12.93 0.68
CA ASP A 14 4.67 -12.70 1.10
C ASP A 14 5.44 -14.00 0.89
N ALA A 15 6.56 -13.93 0.16
CA ALA A 15 7.40 -15.08 -0.14
C ALA A 15 8.84 -14.85 0.35
N ASP A 16 9.45 -15.92 0.86
CA ASP A 16 10.87 -15.98 1.22
C ASP A 16 11.60 -16.96 0.29
N ALA A 17 11.39 -16.77 -1.01
CA ALA A 17 11.97 -17.60 -2.05
C ALA A 17 12.19 -16.77 -3.33
N PRO A 18 13.20 -17.10 -4.15
CA PRO A 18 13.44 -16.38 -5.40
C PRO A 18 12.23 -16.40 -6.34
N LEU A 19 12.01 -15.31 -7.06
CA LEU A 19 11.02 -15.19 -8.11
C LEU A 19 11.66 -15.31 -9.48
N HIS A 20 11.09 -16.15 -10.34
CA HIS A 20 11.50 -16.31 -11.72
C HIS A 20 10.36 -15.97 -12.67
N ASP A 21 10.68 -15.52 -13.88
CA ASP A 21 9.70 -15.38 -14.95
C ASP A 21 9.32 -16.75 -15.58
N GLU A 22 8.47 -16.71 -16.60
CA GLU A 22 7.96 -17.90 -17.29
C GLU A 22 9.05 -18.65 -18.08
N ASP A 23 10.13 -17.96 -18.47
CA ASP A 23 11.27 -18.54 -19.16
C ASP A 23 12.33 -19.09 -18.18
N GLY A 24 12.12 -18.91 -16.87
CA GLY A 24 13.03 -19.35 -15.82
C GLY A 24 14.15 -18.35 -15.52
N ASN A 25 14.07 -17.11 -16.01
CA ASN A 25 15.03 -16.06 -15.64
C ASN A 25 14.74 -15.56 -14.24
N LEU A 26 15.80 -15.32 -13.47
CA LEU A 26 15.69 -14.78 -12.12
C LEU A 26 15.28 -13.30 -12.16
N LEU A 27 14.16 -12.96 -11.50
CA LEU A 27 13.68 -11.58 -11.34
C LEU A 27 14.02 -11.02 -9.95
N VAL A 28 13.82 -11.82 -8.90
CA VAL A 28 14.12 -11.43 -7.51
C VAL A 28 14.82 -12.59 -6.84
N ASP A 29 16.04 -12.38 -6.33
CA ASP A 29 16.85 -13.43 -5.69
C ASP A 29 16.43 -13.74 -4.25
N GLY A 30 15.60 -12.88 -3.65
CA GLY A 30 15.21 -12.99 -2.25
C GLY A 30 13.72 -12.81 -2.02
N LYS A 31 13.40 -12.21 -0.88
CA LYS A 31 12.05 -11.92 -0.42
C LYS A 31 11.31 -11.00 -1.39
N TRP A 32 10.08 -11.36 -1.70
CA TRP A 32 9.17 -10.55 -2.49
C TRP A 32 7.75 -10.66 -1.95
N GLY A 33 6.97 -9.61 -2.17
CA GLY A 33 5.57 -9.63 -1.78
C GLY A 33 4.71 -8.76 -2.69
N VAL A 34 3.50 -9.23 -2.93
CA VAL A 34 2.50 -8.55 -3.78
C VAL A 34 1.16 -8.53 -3.08
N TYR A 35 0.36 -7.54 -3.43
CA TYR A 35 -1.07 -7.61 -3.20
C TYR A 35 -1.83 -7.47 -4.51
N TYR A 36 -2.99 -8.10 -4.57
CA TYR A 36 -3.87 -7.98 -5.72
C TYR A 36 -5.33 -8.23 -5.34
N LYS A 37 -6.22 -7.62 -6.11
CA LYS A 37 -7.68 -7.76 -5.98
C LYS A 37 -8.33 -7.71 -7.36
N PRO A 38 -9.51 -8.31 -7.53
CA PRO A 38 -10.30 -8.09 -8.73
C PRO A 38 -10.72 -6.63 -8.87
N ASP A 39 -10.62 -6.11 -10.09
CA ASP A 39 -11.10 -4.80 -10.47
C ASP A 39 -12.40 -4.95 -11.24
N PHE A 40 -13.52 -4.72 -10.55
CA PHE A 40 -14.86 -4.84 -11.13
C PHE A 40 -15.25 -3.66 -12.02
N ASN A 41 -14.59 -2.50 -11.85
CA ASN A 41 -14.89 -1.32 -12.66
C ASN A 41 -14.29 -1.45 -14.04
N PHE A 42 -13.10 -2.06 -14.14
CA PHE A 42 -12.36 -2.21 -15.39
C PHE A 42 -12.27 -3.66 -15.89
N GLY A 43 -12.86 -4.62 -15.17
CA GLY A 43 -12.95 -6.02 -15.59
C GLY A 43 -11.62 -6.78 -15.57
N GLY A 44 -10.76 -6.50 -14.58
CA GLY A 44 -9.39 -7.03 -14.53
C GLY A 44 -8.91 -7.35 -13.12
N VAL A 45 -7.59 -7.26 -12.93
CA VAL A 45 -6.93 -7.41 -11.63
C VAL A 45 -6.09 -6.17 -11.39
N GLN A 46 -6.23 -5.58 -10.22
CA GLN A 46 -5.42 -4.46 -9.77
C GLN A 46 -4.57 -4.92 -8.58
N GLY A 47 -3.33 -4.47 -8.52
CA GLY A 47 -2.47 -4.77 -7.39
C GLY A 47 -1.24 -3.89 -7.33
N GLY A 48 -0.36 -4.24 -6.43
CA GLY A 48 0.91 -3.57 -6.23
C GLY A 48 1.97 -4.53 -5.70
N TYR A 49 3.17 -4.02 -5.63
CA TYR A 49 4.39 -4.67 -5.17
C TYR A 49 4.92 -3.91 -3.96
N MET A 50 5.90 -4.47 -3.27
CA MET A 50 6.63 -3.80 -2.20
C MET A 50 7.11 -2.41 -2.67
N PRO A 51 6.82 -1.32 -1.92
CA PRO A 51 7.32 0.00 -2.25
C PRO A 51 8.85 0.03 -2.09
N TYR A 52 9.51 0.83 -2.92
CA TYR A 52 10.93 1.11 -2.76
C TYR A 52 11.13 2.41 -1.97
N PRO A 53 12.17 2.52 -1.13
CA PRO A 53 12.54 3.78 -0.49
C PRO A 53 12.95 4.82 -1.54
N VAL A 54 12.46 6.05 -1.39
CA VAL A 54 12.92 7.17 -2.21
C VAL A 54 14.25 7.67 -1.63
N ASP A 55 15.35 7.41 -2.34
CA ASP A 55 16.69 7.83 -1.94
C ASP A 55 16.96 9.30 -2.31
N LYS A 56 16.16 10.20 -1.73
CA LYS A 56 16.29 11.65 -1.86
C LYS A 56 15.91 12.32 -0.53
N PRO A 57 16.55 13.42 -0.12
CA PRO A 57 16.04 14.22 0.99
C PRO A 57 14.61 14.67 0.71
N TRP A 58 13.72 14.61 1.71
CA TRP A 58 12.30 14.89 1.51
C TRP A 58 12.00 16.28 0.91
N ARG A 59 12.89 17.26 1.14
CA ARG A 59 12.78 18.62 0.59
C ARG A 59 13.03 18.68 -0.91
N ASP A 60 13.75 17.70 -1.45
CA ASP A 60 14.16 17.61 -2.85
C ASP A 60 13.25 16.66 -3.65
N VAL A 61 12.26 16.05 -2.98
CA VAL A 61 11.27 15.18 -3.62
C VAL A 61 10.20 16.04 -4.30
N ALA A 62 10.19 16.02 -5.63
CA ALA A 62 9.17 16.69 -6.44
C ALA A 62 7.91 15.82 -6.53
N ILE A 63 6.87 16.16 -5.77
CA ILE A 63 5.57 15.47 -5.82
C ILE A 63 4.83 15.79 -7.14
N ASP A 64 4.96 17.03 -7.60
CA ASP A 64 4.28 17.52 -8.79
C ASP A 64 5.16 17.46 -10.05
N PRO A 65 4.57 17.10 -11.21
CA PRO A 65 3.17 16.68 -11.37
C PRO A 65 2.90 15.29 -10.77
N TYR A 66 1.77 15.13 -10.06
CA TYR A 66 1.39 13.86 -9.44
C TYR A 66 0.68 12.90 -10.41
N GLY A 67 0.67 11.60 -10.06
CA GLY A 67 -0.09 10.57 -10.78
C GLY A 67 0.54 10.19 -12.12
N PRO A 68 -0.26 9.92 -13.18
CA PRO A 68 0.26 9.48 -14.48
C PRO A 68 1.21 10.46 -15.18
N ALA A 69 1.19 11.73 -14.78
CA ALA A 69 2.10 12.75 -15.30
C ALA A 69 3.45 12.78 -14.56
N SER A 70 3.57 12.07 -13.43
CA SER A 70 4.79 12.05 -12.64
C SER A 70 5.94 11.40 -13.42
N PRO A 71 7.12 12.04 -13.48
CA PRO A 71 8.30 11.43 -14.08
C PRO A 71 8.97 10.40 -13.14
N ASP A 72 8.75 10.53 -11.83
CA ASP A 72 9.50 9.80 -10.80
C ASP A 72 8.68 8.65 -10.18
N PHE A 73 7.37 8.83 -10.00
CA PHE A 73 6.54 7.93 -9.19
C PHE A 73 5.52 7.13 -10.02
N VAL A 74 6.01 6.58 -11.14
CA VAL A 74 5.26 5.67 -12.01
C VAL A 74 5.96 4.32 -12.09
N VAL A 75 5.17 3.26 -12.28
CA VAL A 75 5.67 1.89 -12.39
C VAL A 75 6.43 1.70 -13.71
N GLY A 76 7.64 1.14 -13.60
CA GLY A 76 8.51 0.79 -14.73
C GLY A 76 8.30 -0.65 -15.22
N GLU A 77 9.14 -1.07 -16.17
CA GLU A 77 9.12 -2.43 -16.74
C GLU A 77 9.42 -3.50 -15.67
N ASP A 78 10.38 -3.23 -14.77
CA ASP A 78 10.74 -4.15 -13.69
C ASP A 78 9.53 -4.51 -12.81
N PHE A 79 8.72 -3.51 -12.44
CA PHE A 79 7.49 -3.74 -11.69
C PHE A 79 6.54 -4.67 -12.44
N ARG A 80 6.38 -4.46 -13.76
CA ARG A 80 5.43 -5.22 -14.58
C ARG A 80 5.87 -6.68 -14.71
N ALA A 81 7.16 -6.91 -14.92
CA ALA A 81 7.74 -8.24 -14.97
C ALA A 81 7.55 -8.96 -13.62
N VAL A 82 7.97 -8.32 -12.52
CA VAL A 82 7.88 -8.89 -11.16
C VAL A 82 6.44 -9.16 -10.76
N TRP A 83 5.53 -8.20 -10.94
CA TRP A 83 4.13 -8.36 -10.52
C TRP A 83 3.40 -9.42 -11.35
N ALA A 84 3.67 -9.52 -12.66
CA ALA A 84 3.12 -10.59 -13.50
C ALA A 84 3.61 -11.98 -13.06
N ALA A 85 4.92 -12.13 -12.86
CA ALA A 85 5.53 -13.39 -12.43
C ALA A 85 5.06 -13.80 -11.03
N ALA A 86 4.96 -12.84 -10.10
CA ALA A 86 4.41 -13.08 -8.77
C ALA A 86 2.95 -13.53 -8.84
N LEU A 87 2.15 -12.90 -9.70
CA LEU A 87 0.73 -13.24 -9.85
C LEU A 87 0.53 -14.64 -10.47
N SER A 88 1.35 -15.03 -11.44
CA SER A 88 1.32 -16.38 -12.02
C SER A 88 1.85 -17.43 -11.03
N HIS A 89 2.91 -17.11 -10.28
CA HIS A 89 3.41 -17.94 -9.18
C HIS A 89 2.32 -18.23 -8.14
N CYS A 90 1.56 -17.21 -7.75
CA CYS A 90 0.46 -17.37 -6.79
C CYS A 90 -0.75 -18.09 -7.38
N GLN A 91 -1.07 -17.86 -8.66
CA GLN A 91 -2.25 -18.44 -9.32
C GLN A 91 -1.99 -18.71 -10.80
N SER A 92 -1.92 -20.00 -11.16
CA SER A 92 -1.63 -20.50 -12.52
C SER A 92 -2.53 -19.96 -13.62
N ARG A 93 -3.75 -19.51 -13.30
CA ARG A 93 -4.65 -18.87 -14.28
C ARG A 93 -4.08 -17.59 -14.91
N PHE A 94 -3.05 -16.99 -14.32
CA PHE A 94 -2.38 -15.80 -14.83
C PHE A 94 -1.11 -16.10 -15.63
N GLU A 95 -0.72 -17.37 -15.77
CA GLU A 95 0.35 -17.79 -16.67
C GLU A 95 0.05 -17.37 -18.12
N GLY A 96 1.05 -16.82 -18.79
CA GLY A 96 1.00 -16.29 -20.14
C GLY A 96 0.15 -15.03 -20.28
N LYS A 97 -0.29 -14.38 -19.19
CA LYS A 97 -1.20 -13.21 -19.23
C LYS A 97 -0.51 -11.86 -19.06
N ALA A 98 0.81 -11.82 -18.91
CA ALA A 98 1.56 -10.57 -18.75
C ALA A 98 1.28 -9.54 -19.87
N HIS A 99 1.04 -10.01 -21.10
CA HIS A 99 0.69 -9.18 -22.25
C HIS A 99 -0.64 -8.40 -22.12
N LEU A 100 -1.51 -8.78 -21.17
CA LEU A 100 -2.77 -8.06 -20.90
C LEU A 100 -2.59 -6.88 -19.96
N MET A 101 -1.40 -6.70 -19.36
CA MET A 101 -1.15 -5.65 -18.38
C MET A 101 -1.15 -4.26 -19.04
N SER A 102 -1.97 -3.35 -18.50
CA SER A 102 -2.10 -1.97 -18.99
C SER A 102 -0.78 -1.21 -18.88
N GLN A 103 -0.27 -0.69 -20.00
CA GLN A 103 0.97 0.10 -20.06
C GLN A 103 0.78 1.58 -19.70
N VAL A 104 -0.43 1.98 -19.29
CA VAL A 104 -0.69 3.35 -18.84
C VAL A 104 0.18 3.65 -17.61
N PRO A 105 0.87 4.81 -17.56
CA PRO A 105 1.60 5.23 -16.38
C PRO A 105 0.69 5.23 -15.15
N SER A 106 1.10 4.51 -14.12
CA SER A 106 0.38 4.39 -12.85
C SER A 106 1.38 4.23 -11.73
N GLY A 107 1.02 4.61 -10.51
CA GLY A 107 1.94 4.64 -9.38
C GLY A 107 1.58 5.74 -8.41
N GLY A 108 2.47 5.99 -7.46
CA GLY A 108 2.31 7.04 -6.48
C GLY A 108 3.45 7.03 -5.48
N ILE A 109 3.44 8.03 -4.60
CA ILE A 109 4.34 8.14 -3.47
C ILE A 109 3.50 8.25 -2.20
N GLY A 110 3.97 7.60 -1.15
CA GLY A 110 3.37 7.64 0.18
C GLY A 110 4.41 8.05 1.22
N ALA A 111 3.93 8.56 2.36
CA ALA A 111 4.75 8.82 3.53
C ALA A 111 4.42 7.78 4.61
N PHE A 112 5.45 7.19 5.19
CA PHE A 112 5.31 6.30 6.34
C PHE A 112 5.62 7.05 7.62
N THR A 113 4.82 6.83 8.64
CA THR A 113 5.15 7.27 10.00
C THR A 113 6.22 6.35 10.59
N PRO A 114 6.94 6.77 11.66
CA PRO A 114 8.02 5.97 12.26
C PRO A 114 7.60 4.55 12.66
N ASP A 115 6.35 4.35 13.05
CA ASP A 115 5.79 3.06 13.44
C ASP A 115 4.85 2.46 12.39
N SER A 116 4.72 3.07 11.21
CA SER A 116 3.85 2.63 10.11
C SER A 116 2.34 2.65 10.39
N PHE A 117 1.89 3.33 11.44
CA PHE A 117 0.47 3.55 11.76
C PHE A 117 0.07 5.04 11.60
N PRO A 118 -1.19 5.34 11.25
CA PRO A 118 -1.62 6.71 11.04
C PRO A 118 -1.47 7.58 12.30
N VAL A 119 -1.41 8.90 12.09
CA VAL A 119 -1.53 9.90 13.16
C VAL A 119 -2.86 10.62 13.00
N LEU A 120 -3.67 10.60 14.06
CA LEU A 120 -5.01 11.18 14.11
C LEU A 120 -5.09 12.11 15.33
N ASP A 121 -4.88 13.41 15.10
CA ASP A 121 -4.74 14.35 16.23
C ASP A 121 -5.10 15.78 15.89
N THR A 122 -5.33 16.58 16.94
CA THR A 122 -5.50 18.03 16.84
C THR A 122 -4.13 18.71 16.98
N PHE A 123 -3.76 19.45 15.94
CA PHE A 123 -2.57 20.28 15.89
C PHE A 123 -2.94 21.77 15.98
N CYS A 124 -2.05 22.56 16.57
CA CYS A 124 -2.23 24.00 16.76
C CYS A 124 -3.57 24.37 17.43
N GLU A 125 -4.16 23.45 18.19
CA GLU A 125 -5.46 23.58 18.88
C GLU A 125 -6.69 23.78 17.98
N ASN A 126 -6.51 23.86 16.65
CA ASN A 126 -7.57 24.25 15.74
C ASN A 126 -7.62 23.48 14.40
N VAL A 127 -6.68 22.56 14.16
CA VAL A 127 -6.64 21.75 12.94
C VAL A 127 -6.57 20.28 13.31
N TYR A 128 -7.51 19.48 12.81
CA TYR A 128 -7.40 18.04 12.92
C TYR A 128 -6.63 17.48 11.72
N VAL A 129 -5.59 16.69 12.00
CA VAL A 129 -4.76 16.06 10.98
C VAL A 129 -5.04 14.57 10.96
N ILE A 130 -5.36 14.07 9.76
CA ILE A 130 -5.37 12.64 9.44
C ILE A 130 -4.16 12.40 8.56
N ALA A 131 -3.03 12.03 9.17
CA ALA A 131 -1.82 11.65 8.46
C ALA A 131 -1.79 10.13 8.32
N ASP A 132 -2.13 9.65 7.13
CA ASP A 132 -2.05 8.23 6.80
C ASP A 132 -0.58 7.75 6.74
N SER A 133 -0.37 6.46 6.96
CA SER A 133 0.91 5.78 6.76
C SER A 133 0.79 4.74 5.64
N ASN A 134 0.21 5.17 4.50
CA ASN A 134 -0.01 4.37 3.30
C ASN A 134 -1.03 3.22 3.46
N HIS A 135 -2.00 3.33 4.37
CA HIS A 135 -3.08 2.36 4.59
C HIS A 135 -4.40 2.75 3.88
N GLY A 136 -4.47 3.94 3.28
CA GLY A 136 -5.46 4.47 2.33
C GLY A 136 -6.90 3.98 2.50
N PHE A 137 -7.23 2.84 1.88
CA PHE A 137 -8.58 2.25 1.92
C PHE A 137 -9.09 1.98 3.34
N LYS A 138 -8.21 1.61 4.29
CA LYS A 138 -8.59 1.31 5.68
C LYS A 138 -9.07 2.57 6.44
N MET A 139 -8.82 3.77 5.91
CA MET A 139 -9.10 5.04 6.58
C MET A 139 -10.57 5.48 6.53
N ILE A 140 -11.43 4.89 5.68
CA ILE A 140 -12.84 5.29 5.59
C ILE A 140 -13.58 5.12 6.94
N GLY A 141 -13.29 4.03 7.66
CA GLY A 141 -13.85 3.81 9.00
C GLY A 141 -13.35 4.83 10.03
N LEU A 142 -12.09 5.24 9.91
CA LEU A 142 -11.48 6.25 10.79
C LEU A 142 -12.11 7.64 10.57
N GLY A 143 -12.44 8.00 9.33
CA GLY A 143 -13.11 9.28 9.04
C GLY A 143 -14.43 9.46 9.80
N ALA A 144 -15.21 8.39 9.96
CA ALA A 144 -16.46 8.44 10.73
C ALA A 144 -16.22 8.64 12.24
N LEU A 145 -15.15 8.05 12.79
CA LEU A 145 -14.76 8.25 14.18
C LEU A 145 -14.25 9.68 14.41
N VAL A 146 -13.38 10.16 13.53
CA VAL A 146 -12.85 11.54 13.58
C VAL A 146 -14.00 12.56 13.53
N ALA A 147 -14.99 12.35 12.67
CA ALA A 147 -16.15 13.25 12.59
C ALA A 147 -16.94 13.32 13.91
N LYS A 148 -17.10 12.20 14.64
CA LYS A 148 -17.75 12.19 15.96
C LYS A 148 -16.93 12.95 17.01
N GLU A 149 -15.61 12.75 17.01
CA GLU A 149 -14.68 13.45 17.90
C GLU A 149 -14.73 14.97 17.71
N LEU A 150 -14.77 15.44 16.46
CA LEU A 150 -14.92 16.86 16.14
C LEU A 150 -16.27 17.44 16.60
N CYS A 151 -17.30 16.61 16.75
CA CYS A 151 -18.60 16.98 17.32
C CYS A 151 -18.66 16.88 18.85
N GLY A 152 -17.52 16.61 19.51
CA GLY A 152 -17.41 16.55 20.97
C GLY A 152 -17.59 15.15 21.58
N ASP A 153 -17.79 14.11 20.77
CA ASP A 153 -17.88 12.73 21.25
C ASP A 153 -16.50 12.06 21.19
N THR A 154 -15.81 11.99 22.32
CA THR A 154 -14.44 11.43 22.42
C THR A 154 -14.41 9.97 21.96
N GLN A 155 -13.50 9.62 21.04
CA GLN A 155 -13.40 8.26 20.51
C GLN A 155 -12.19 7.52 21.09
N ALA A 156 -12.42 6.61 22.05
CA ALA A 156 -11.36 5.80 22.66
C ALA A 156 -10.55 4.97 21.65
N LEU A 157 -11.16 4.59 20.51
CA LEU A 157 -10.49 3.85 19.44
C LEU A 157 -9.42 4.68 18.71
N LEU A 158 -9.47 6.01 18.80
CA LEU A 158 -8.49 6.90 18.18
C LEU A 158 -7.26 7.14 19.06
N GLU A 159 -7.35 6.82 20.36
CA GLU A 159 -6.31 7.13 21.34
C GLU A 159 -4.93 6.50 21.04
N PRO A 160 -4.84 5.26 20.53
CA PRO A 160 -3.55 4.71 20.14
C PRO A 160 -2.86 5.49 19.00
N PHE A 161 -3.62 6.24 18.19
CA PHE A 161 -3.13 6.94 17.00
C PHE A 161 -2.76 8.41 17.25
N ARG A 162 -2.78 8.86 18.51
CA ARG A 162 -2.37 10.23 18.85
C ARG A 162 -0.90 10.47 18.52
N TYR A 163 -0.58 11.73 18.23
CA TYR A 163 0.80 12.14 18.01
C TYR A 163 1.63 12.04 19.31
N SER A 164 0.99 12.23 20.46
CA SER A 164 1.61 12.12 21.78
C SER A 164 2.26 10.75 22.05
N ARG A 165 1.84 9.69 21.35
CA ARG A 165 2.39 8.34 21.52
C ARG A 165 3.90 8.28 21.33
N TYR A 166 4.46 9.11 20.46
CA TYR A 166 5.90 9.19 20.22
C TYR A 166 6.65 9.75 21.44
N ALA A 167 6.13 10.83 22.03
CA ALA A 167 6.73 11.43 23.22
C ALA A 167 6.59 10.53 24.46
N LEU A 168 5.50 9.77 24.54
CA LEU A 168 5.20 8.86 25.65
C LEU A 168 5.86 7.48 25.51
N GLY A 169 6.44 7.16 24.36
CA GLY A 169 7.01 5.83 24.07
C GLY A 169 5.96 4.74 23.86
N ASN A 170 4.70 5.09 23.62
CA ASN A 170 3.59 4.17 23.38
C ASN A 170 3.49 3.82 21.87
N LEU A 171 4.60 3.41 21.27
CA LEU A 171 4.63 3.05 19.85
C LEU A 171 3.75 1.84 19.58
N HIS A 172 3.18 1.78 18.37
CA HIS A 172 2.50 0.58 17.93
C HIS A 172 3.49 -0.60 17.74
N PRO A 173 2.99 -1.85 17.76
CA PRO A 173 3.84 -3.03 17.56
C PRO A 173 4.57 -2.99 16.22
N GLU A 174 5.85 -3.37 16.21
CA GLU A 174 6.59 -3.63 14.99
C GLU A 174 6.13 -4.97 14.38
N SER A 175 5.84 -4.95 13.08
CA SER A 175 5.55 -6.17 12.33
C SER A 175 6.82 -7.01 12.18
N ASN A 176 6.73 -8.32 12.42
CA ASN A 176 7.82 -9.25 12.08
C ASN A 176 7.94 -9.46 10.56
N SER A 177 6.96 -8.96 9.80
CA SER A 177 6.98 -8.96 8.36
C SER A 177 7.87 -7.82 7.86
N PRO A 178 8.75 -8.08 6.87
CA PRO A 178 9.49 -7.00 6.21
C PRO A 178 8.60 -6.15 5.29
N TYR A 179 7.32 -6.49 5.16
CA TYR A 179 6.40 -5.86 4.21
C TYR A 179 5.47 -4.84 4.88
N PRO A 180 5.23 -3.67 4.25
CA PRO A 180 4.54 -2.55 4.88
C PRO A 180 3.01 -2.71 5.02
N TRP A 181 2.43 -3.79 4.48
CA TRP A 181 0.99 -4.08 4.56
C TRP A 181 0.62 -5.03 5.71
N SER A 182 1.61 -5.52 6.45
CA SER A 182 1.48 -6.54 7.50
C SER A 182 1.27 -5.94 8.88
#